data_AF-A0A1M3QNA6-F1
#
_entry.id   AF-A0A1M3QNA6-F1
#
_cell.length_a   1.000
_cell.length_b   1.000
_cell.length_c   1.000
_cell.angle_alpha   90.00
_cell.angle_beta   90.00
_cell.angle_gamma   90.00
#
_symmetry.space_group_name_H-M   'P 1'
#
loop_
_entity.id
_entity.type
_entity.pdbx_description
1 polymer ?
#
loop_
_entity_poly.entity_id
_entity_poly.type
_entity_poly.pdbx_seq_one_letter_code
_entity_poly.pdbx_strand_id
1 'polypeptide(L)'
;MPEPVTPAQINARHERTESARLDNFVDGAFAFAITLLIISGGGLPRSVDALEHALLGVPAFAVCFAQLAWFWHAHVRWRDTVRLTDRGSLLLSLLLVFFALIFVFPLHLVYSDFFNSISGGTLSPDVTRLTSNTRVDVAALFVCYGLSYACMAGTLAMLYRHGARTATWLDRKETGSARLRSMIFTYVAAVGLFSALLALVLPAQLTGLSGSVYFLLALIGPVAKYHRSHKKAALPP
;
A
#
# COMPACT_ATOMS: atom_id res chain seq x y z
N MET A 1 -31.29 16.57 -37.44
CA MET A 1 -31.76 15.55 -36.48
C MET A 1 -30.52 14.84 -35.97
N PRO A 2 -30.19 14.84 -34.66
CA PRO A 2 -29.03 14.09 -34.18
C PRO A 2 -29.22 12.61 -34.47
N GLU A 3 -28.15 11.93 -34.88
CA GLU A 3 -28.17 10.48 -35.16
C GLU A 3 -28.66 9.69 -33.93
N PRO A 4 -29.48 8.63 -34.12
CA PRO A 4 -29.91 7.78 -33.03
C PRO A 4 -28.73 7.04 -32.40
N VAL A 5 -28.60 7.12 -31.08
CA VAL A 5 -27.54 6.44 -30.32
C VAL A 5 -27.64 4.93 -30.50
N THR A 6 -26.54 4.31 -30.90
CA THR A 6 -26.48 2.86 -31.14
C THR A 6 -26.43 2.07 -29.82
N PRO A 7 -26.91 0.80 -29.79
CA PRO A 7 -26.80 -0.07 -28.62
C PRO A 7 -25.35 -0.23 -28.11
N ALA A 8 -24.37 -0.25 -29.02
CA ALA A 8 -22.96 -0.34 -28.67
C ALA A 8 -22.47 0.90 -27.89
N GLN A 9 -22.92 2.10 -28.27
CA GLN A 9 -22.60 3.34 -27.55
C GLN A 9 -23.26 3.37 -26.15
N ILE A 10 -24.46 2.82 -26.00
CA ILE A 10 -25.13 2.68 -24.71
C ILE A 10 -24.35 1.74 -23.78
N ASN A 11 -23.95 0.56 -24.28
CA ASN A 11 -23.18 -0.41 -23.51
C ASN A 11 -21.81 0.14 -23.08
N ALA A 12 -21.07 0.78 -24.00
CA ALA A 12 -19.80 1.41 -23.67
C ALA A 12 -19.96 2.53 -22.62
N ARG A 13 -21.08 3.28 -22.66
CA ARG A 13 -21.38 4.30 -21.64
C ARG A 13 -21.67 3.66 -20.28
N HIS A 14 -22.40 2.54 -20.24
CA HIS A 14 -22.66 1.81 -18.99
C HIS A 14 -21.36 1.28 -18.38
N GLU A 15 -20.50 0.62 -19.17
CA GLU A 15 -19.21 0.09 -18.70
C GLU A 15 -18.31 1.19 -18.11
N ARG A 16 -18.22 2.34 -18.80
CA ARG A 16 -17.47 3.50 -18.30
C ARG A 16 -18.05 4.04 -16.98
N THR A 17 -19.37 4.04 -16.85
CA THR A 17 -20.05 4.50 -15.63
C THR A 17 -19.80 3.54 -14.46
N GLU A 18 -19.87 2.22 -14.70
CA GLU A 18 -19.59 1.21 -13.68
C GLU A 18 -18.13 1.26 -13.21
N SER A 19 -17.20 1.44 -14.15
CA SER A 19 -15.78 1.63 -13.86
C SER A 19 -15.53 2.84 -12.97
N ALA A 20 -16.11 3.99 -13.34
CA ALA A 20 -15.99 5.22 -12.55
C ALA A 20 -16.58 5.06 -11.14
N ARG A 21 -17.65 4.27 -10.98
CA ARG A 21 -18.23 3.99 -9.66
C ARG A 21 -17.30 3.13 -8.81
N LEU A 22 -16.67 2.11 -9.38
CA LEU A 22 -15.67 1.30 -8.68
C LEU A 22 -14.47 2.17 -8.26
N ASP A 23 -13.96 3.00 -9.18
CA ASP A 23 -12.84 3.90 -8.90
C ASP A 23 -13.17 4.87 -7.76
N ASN A 24 -14.36 5.47 -7.78
CA ASN A 24 -14.85 6.33 -6.70
C ASN A 24 -15.01 5.58 -5.38
N PHE A 25 -15.43 4.31 -5.42
CA PHE A 25 -15.53 3.48 -4.22
C PHE A 25 -14.15 3.19 -3.62
N VAL A 26 -13.16 2.83 -4.45
CA VAL A 26 -11.78 2.60 -4.00
C VAL A 26 -11.18 3.89 -3.43
N ASP A 27 -11.35 5.03 -4.12
CA ASP A 27 -10.87 6.33 -3.65
C ASP A 27 -11.52 6.71 -2.30
N GLY A 28 -12.83 6.51 -2.17
CA GLY A 28 -13.56 6.73 -0.92
C GLY A 28 -13.10 5.82 0.21
N ALA A 29 -12.80 4.55 -0.08
CA ALA A 29 -12.34 3.59 0.91
C ALA A 29 -10.92 3.90 1.41
N PHE A 30 -10.01 4.35 0.53
CA PHE A 30 -8.68 4.81 0.95
C PHE A 30 -8.76 6.10 1.77
N ALA A 31 -9.62 7.05 1.39
CA ALA A 31 -9.88 8.23 2.20
C ALA A 31 -10.40 7.87 3.59
N PHE A 32 -11.33 6.90 3.67
CA PHE A 32 -11.84 6.38 4.93
C PHE A 32 -10.77 5.63 5.76
N ALA A 33 -9.89 4.86 5.12
CA ALA A 33 -8.76 4.21 5.80
C ALA A 33 -7.82 5.24 6.45
N ILE A 34 -7.57 6.36 5.75
CA ILE A 34 -6.76 7.47 6.27
C ILE A 34 -7.46 8.17 7.44
N THR A 35 -8.79 8.31 7.45
CA THR A 35 -9.48 8.91 8.60
C THR A 35 -9.53 7.96 9.79
N LEU A 36 -9.66 6.65 9.58
CA LEU A 36 -9.55 5.64 10.63
C LEU A 36 -8.18 5.66 11.31
N LEU A 37 -7.12 5.96 10.56
CA LEU A 37 -5.77 6.12 11.10
C LEU A 37 -5.70 7.22 12.17
N ILE A 38 -6.39 8.35 11.95
CA ILE A 38 -6.47 9.46 12.92
C ILE A 38 -7.20 9.00 14.20
N ILE A 39 -8.33 8.33 14.02
CA ILE A 39 -9.19 7.90 15.14
C ILE A 39 -8.52 6.77 15.95
N SER A 40 -7.69 5.94 15.31
CA SER A 40 -6.88 4.92 15.98
C SER A 40 -5.78 5.52 16.88
N GLY A 41 -5.50 6.83 16.77
CA GLY A 41 -4.42 7.52 17.48
C GLY A 41 -4.70 7.85 18.95
N GLY A 42 -5.95 7.82 19.40
CA GLY A 42 -6.32 8.14 20.79
C GLY A 42 -7.65 8.89 20.90
N GLY A 43 -8.16 9.00 22.13
CA GLY A 43 -9.38 9.77 22.41
C GLY A 43 -9.15 11.28 22.27
N LEU A 44 -10.25 12.05 22.17
CA LEU A 44 -10.20 13.51 22.14
C LEU A 44 -9.46 14.06 23.39
N PRO A 45 -8.44 14.93 23.22
CA PRO A 45 -7.68 15.48 24.34
C PRO A 45 -8.60 16.32 25.22
N ARG A 46 -8.52 16.11 26.54
CA ARG A 46 -9.35 16.78 27.55
C ARG A 46 -8.61 17.90 28.31
N SER A 47 -7.34 18.13 27.98
CA SER A 47 -6.48 19.18 28.54
C SER A 47 -5.45 19.65 27.51
N VAL A 48 -4.82 20.81 27.77
CA VAL A 48 -3.72 21.33 26.93
C VAL A 48 -2.55 20.36 26.92
N ASP A 49 -2.16 19.82 28.07
CA ASP A 49 -1.11 18.80 28.15
C ASP A 49 -1.44 17.58 27.29
N ALA A 50 -2.69 17.10 27.32
CA ALA A 50 -3.12 15.97 26.50
C ALA A 50 -3.08 16.31 24.99
N LEU A 51 -3.35 17.56 24.61
CA LEU A 51 -3.23 18.03 23.23
C LEU A 51 -1.76 18.06 22.79
N GLU A 52 -0.87 18.60 23.62
CA GLU A 52 0.58 18.62 23.33
C GLU A 52 1.13 17.21 23.17
N HIS A 53 0.73 16.28 24.04
CA HIS A 53 1.10 14.87 23.92
C HIS A 53 0.57 14.23 22.63
N ALA A 54 -0.66 14.54 22.21
CA ALA A 54 -1.23 14.03 20.97
C ALA A 54 -0.47 14.56 19.73
N LEU A 55 -0.02 15.82 19.76
CA LEU A 55 0.74 16.43 18.66
C LEU A 55 2.11 15.76 18.43
N LEU A 56 2.67 15.11 19.44
CA LEU A 56 3.93 14.36 19.30
C LEU A 56 3.78 13.16 18.34
N GLY A 57 2.57 12.60 18.20
CA GLY A 57 2.28 11.50 17.27
C GLY A 57 2.17 11.91 15.79
N VAL A 58 2.17 13.21 15.48
CA VAL A 58 2.03 13.73 14.11
C VAL A 58 3.07 13.18 13.12
N PRO A 59 4.36 13.01 13.47
CA PRO A 59 5.34 12.41 12.56
C PRO A 59 5.02 10.96 12.17
N ALA A 60 4.58 10.13 13.14
CA ALA A 60 4.17 8.76 12.87
C ALA A 60 2.94 8.74 11.94
N PHE A 61 1.94 9.58 12.24
CA PHE A 61 0.77 9.76 11.41
C PHE A 61 1.14 10.18 9.97
N ALA A 62 2.05 11.15 9.80
CA ALA A 62 2.46 11.64 8.49
C ALA A 62 3.09 10.54 7.63
N VAL A 63 3.91 9.66 8.21
CA VAL A 63 4.51 8.52 7.48
C VAL A 63 3.44 7.47 7.12
N CYS A 64 2.53 7.16 8.05
CA CYS A 64 1.41 6.25 7.79
C CYS A 64 0.51 6.78 6.66
N PHE A 65 0.17 8.07 6.70
CA PHE A 65 -0.57 8.76 5.64
C PHE A 65 0.14 8.64 4.29
N ALA A 66 1.44 8.97 4.25
CA ALA A 66 2.23 8.92 3.02
C ALA A 66 2.25 7.50 2.43
N GLN A 67 2.32 6.47 3.28
CA GLN A 67 2.35 5.08 2.83
C GLN A 67 0.99 4.62 2.25
N LEU A 68 -0.13 4.95 2.92
CA LEU A 68 -1.46 4.66 2.38
C LEU A 68 -1.71 5.43 1.07
N ALA A 69 -1.33 6.72 1.03
CA ALA A 69 -1.44 7.54 -0.17
C ALA A 69 -0.59 7.00 -1.33
N TRP A 70 0.58 6.42 -1.05
CA TRP A 70 1.42 5.78 -2.07
C TRP A 70 0.74 4.55 -2.69
N PHE A 71 0.12 3.69 -1.87
CA PHE A 71 -0.65 2.54 -2.36
C PHE A 71 -1.89 2.97 -3.16
N TRP A 72 -2.63 3.95 -2.66
CA TRP A 72 -3.75 4.55 -3.38
C TRP A 72 -3.31 5.09 -4.74
N HIS A 73 -2.27 5.93 -4.76
CA HIS A 73 -1.75 6.51 -6.01
C HIS A 73 -1.23 5.43 -6.98
N ALA A 74 -0.72 4.30 -6.49
CA ALA A 74 -0.35 3.18 -7.33
C ALA A 74 -1.56 2.52 -8.02
N HIS A 75 -2.71 2.47 -7.36
CA HIS A 75 -3.98 2.04 -7.94
C HIS A 75 -4.51 3.08 -8.95
N VAL A 76 -4.46 4.37 -8.63
CA VAL A 76 -4.81 5.46 -9.58
C VAL A 76 -4.00 5.34 -10.87
N ARG A 77 -2.68 5.16 -10.76
CA ARG A 77 -1.82 4.97 -11.94
C ARG A 77 -2.13 3.67 -12.69
N TRP A 78 -2.60 2.63 -12.00
CA TRP A 78 -2.98 1.38 -12.65
C TRP A 78 -4.23 1.61 -13.51
N ARG A 79 -5.30 2.22 -12.97
CA ARG A 79 -6.53 2.48 -13.74
C ARG A 79 -6.27 3.39 -14.94
N ASP A 80 -5.42 4.40 -14.79
CA ASP A 80 -5.08 5.34 -15.88
C ASP A 80 -4.29 4.66 -17.01
N THR A 81 -3.42 3.71 -16.66
CA THR A 81 -2.56 3.00 -17.62
C THR A 81 -3.32 1.86 -18.29
N VAL A 82 -4.02 1.03 -17.51
CA VAL A 82 -4.60 -0.22 -17.99
C VAL A 82 -5.99 -0.02 -18.58
N ARG A 83 -6.82 0.83 -17.96
CA ARG A 83 -8.19 1.17 -18.41
C ARG A 83 -9.08 -0.07 -18.64
N LEU A 84 -8.85 -1.14 -17.88
CA LEU A 84 -9.53 -2.42 -18.02
C LEU A 84 -10.68 -2.51 -17.02
N THR A 85 -11.85 -2.90 -17.53
CA THR A 85 -13.06 -3.12 -16.75
C THR A 85 -13.47 -4.57 -16.90
N ASP A 86 -13.12 -5.40 -15.93
CA ASP A 86 -13.48 -6.81 -15.91
C ASP A 86 -13.65 -7.31 -14.47
N ARG A 87 -14.27 -8.50 -14.33
CA ARG A 87 -14.51 -9.11 -13.02
C ARG A 87 -13.22 -9.34 -12.22
N GLY A 88 -12.09 -9.64 -12.89
CA GLY A 88 -10.80 -9.78 -12.23
C GLY A 88 -10.36 -8.45 -11.61
N SER A 89 -10.33 -7.38 -12.39
CA SER A 89 -9.98 -6.05 -11.90
C SER A 89 -10.89 -5.55 -10.77
N LEU A 90 -12.19 -5.86 -10.85
CA LEU A 90 -13.15 -5.60 -9.77
C LEU A 90 -12.75 -6.31 -8.47
N LEU A 91 -12.59 -7.64 -8.51
CA LEU A 91 -12.28 -8.44 -7.31
C LEU A 91 -10.94 -8.04 -6.70
N LEU A 92 -9.91 -7.81 -7.51
CA LEU A 92 -8.61 -7.36 -7.03
C LEU A 92 -8.65 -5.95 -6.44
N SER A 93 -9.45 -5.04 -6.99
CA SER A 93 -9.63 -3.70 -6.42
C SER A 93 -10.36 -3.74 -5.08
N LEU A 94 -11.40 -4.58 -4.95
CA LEU A 94 -12.08 -4.80 -3.67
C LEU A 94 -11.18 -5.47 -2.65
N LEU A 95 -10.34 -6.42 -3.08
CA LEU A 95 -9.34 -7.07 -2.23
C LEU A 95 -8.29 -6.07 -1.73
N LEU A 96 -7.87 -5.13 -2.58
CA LEU A 96 -6.95 -4.06 -2.19
C LEU A 96 -7.57 -3.18 -1.11
N VAL A 97 -8.84 -2.82 -1.25
CA VAL A 97 -9.58 -2.05 -0.23
C VAL A 97 -9.68 -2.84 1.07
N PHE A 98 -10.05 -4.11 1.01
CA PHE A 98 -10.13 -4.98 2.18
C PHE A 98 -8.81 -5.01 2.96
N PHE A 99 -7.68 -5.19 2.27
CA PHE A 99 -6.37 -5.15 2.92
C PHE A 99 -5.97 -3.77 3.41
N ALA A 100 -6.32 -2.70 2.69
CA ALA A 100 -6.03 -1.34 3.12
C ALA A 100 -6.70 -1.02 4.47
N LEU A 101 -7.93 -1.46 4.69
CA LEU A 101 -8.66 -1.26 5.95
C LEU A 101 -8.02 -2.03 7.12
N ILE A 102 -7.55 -3.26 6.90
CA ILE A 102 -6.81 -4.03 7.91
C ILE A 102 -5.45 -3.40 8.19
N PHE A 103 -4.79 -2.89 7.15
CA PHE A 103 -3.42 -2.39 7.23
C PHE A 103 -3.27 -1.14 8.09
N VAL A 104 -4.34 -0.36 8.30
CA VAL A 104 -4.34 0.85 9.14
C VAL A 104 -3.74 0.58 10.54
N PHE A 105 -4.17 -0.50 11.20
CA PHE A 105 -3.76 -0.77 12.58
C PHE A 105 -2.28 -1.19 12.70
N PRO A 106 -1.78 -2.22 11.98
CA PRO A 106 -0.37 -2.59 12.07
C PRO A 106 0.56 -1.46 11.62
N LEU A 107 0.13 -0.69 10.61
CA LEU A 107 0.87 0.46 10.09
C LEU A 107 1.10 1.52 11.17
N HIS A 108 0.02 1.92 11.86
CA HIS A 108 0.08 2.91 12.93
C HIS A 108 1.01 2.46 14.05
N LEU A 109 0.82 1.23 14.54
CA LEU A 109 1.58 0.70 15.67
C LEU A 109 3.09 0.61 15.38
N VAL A 110 3.48 0.14 14.19
CA VAL A 110 4.90 0.04 13.81
C VAL A 110 5.56 1.41 13.72
N TYR A 111 4.91 2.41 13.11
CA TYR A 111 5.51 3.73 12.98
C TYR A 111 5.51 4.51 14.30
N SER A 112 4.47 4.39 15.12
CA SER A 112 4.46 4.97 16.45
C SER A 112 5.56 4.37 17.34
N ASP A 113 5.77 3.05 17.29
CA ASP A 113 6.87 2.38 18.00
C ASP A 113 8.24 2.84 17.49
N PHE A 114 8.40 2.93 16.17
CA PHE A 114 9.63 3.43 15.54
C PHE A 114 9.97 4.86 16.00
N PHE A 115 9.02 5.80 15.93
CA PHE A 115 9.24 7.18 16.35
C PHE A 115 9.47 7.30 17.86
N ASN A 116 8.80 6.48 18.67
CA ASN A 116 9.07 6.39 20.10
C ASN A 116 10.52 5.94 20.37
N SER A 117 10.96 4.88 19.71
CA SER A 117 12.30 4.30 19.88
C SER A 117 13.41 5.28 19.52
N ILE A 118 13.31 5.98 18.37
CA ILE A 118 14.35 6.93 17.95
C ILE A 118 14.38 8.22 18.79
N SER A 119 13.28 8.55 19.45
CA SER A 119 13.15 9.78 20.26
C SER A 119 13.34 9.56 21.75
N GLY A 120 13.75 8.35 22.15
CA GLY A 120 13.96 8.00 23.55
C GLY A 120 12.68 8.00 24.39
N GLY A 121 11.51 7.73 23.78
CA GLY A 121 10.24 7.64 24.50
C GLY A 121 9.31 8.84 24.40
N THR A 122 9.69 9.89 23.65
CA THR A 122 8.99 11.18 23.68
C THR A 122 7.93 11.33 22.58
N LEU A 123 8.17 10.83 21.37
CA LEU A 123 7.29 11.13 20.22
C LEU A 123 5.99 10.31 20.17
N SER A 124 5.86 9.19 20.88
CA SER A 124 4.61 8.40 20.86
C SER A 124 4.39 7.65 22.18
N PRO A 125 4.14 8.38 23.28
CA PRO A 125 4.12 7.78 24.61
C PRO A 125 2.99 6.76 24.82
N ASP A 126 1.88 6.88 24.09
CA ASP A 126 0.72 5.98 24.25
C ASP A 126 0.97 4.54 23.78
N VAL A 127 1.81 4.34 22.76
CA VAL A 127 2.17 3.00 22.26
C VAL A 127 3.11 2.26 23.21
N THR A 128 3.89 2.99 24.02
CA THR A 128 4.74 2.42 25.08
C THR A 128 3.95 1.55 26.06
N ARG A 129 2.62 1.76 26.20
CA ARG A 129 1.76 0.95 27.09
C ARG A 129 1.24 -0.34 26.44
N LEU A 130 1.19 -0.41 25.11
CA LEU A 130 0.80 -1.61 24.36
C LEU A 130 1.97 -2.57 24.17
N THR A 131 3.20 -2.07 24.08
CA THR A 131 4.41 -2.88 23.83
C THR A 131 5.23 -3.17 25.10
N SER A 132 4.83 -2.64 26.27
CA SER A 132 5.56 -2.82 27.53
C SER A 132 5.47 -4.22 28.14
N ASN A 133 4.59 -5.10 27.65
CA ASN A 133 4.21 -6.33 28.33
C ASN A 133 4.24 -7.59 27.45
N THR A 134 5.35 -7.86 26.75
CA THR A 134 5.94 -9.20 26.47
C THR A 134 6.64 -9.28 25.11
N ARG A 135 7.73 -10.06 25.06
CA ARG A 135 8.56 -10.41 23.88
C ARG A 135 7.79 -10.90 22.64
N VAL A 136 6.56 -11.37 22.82
CA VAL A 136 5.68 -11.93 21.79
C VAL A 136 4.92 -10.83 21.04
N ASP A 137 4.73 -9.66 21.65
CA ASP A 137 3.89 -8.60 21.09
C ASP A 137 4.58 -7.89 19.92
N VAL A 138 5.87 -7.57 20.05
CA VAL A 138 6.62 -6.89 18.98
C VAL A 138 6.80 -7.77 17.74
N ALA A 139 7.08 -9.06 17.93
CA ALA A 139 7.16 -10.01 16.82
C ALA A 139 5.82 -10.15 16.10
N ALA A 140 4.72 -10.27 16.85
CA ALA A 140 3.37 -10.32 16.28
C ALA A 140 3.03 -9.04 15.50
N LEU A 141 3.43 -7.85 15.99
CA LEU A 141 3.26 -6.59 15.28
C LEU A 141 3.97 -6.59 13.91
N PHE A 142 5.24 -6.97 13.86
CA PHE A 142 5.98 -7.04 12.59
C PHE A 142 5.47 -8.13 11.65
N VAL A 143 4.99 -9.26 12.16
CA VAL A 143 4.33 -10.30 11.35
C VAL A 143 3.05 -9.77 10.71
N CYS A 144 2.17 -9.16 11.52
CA CYS A 144 0.93 -8.56 11.03
C CYS A 144 1.22 -7.45 10.01
N TYR A 145 2.17 -6.56 10.32
CA TYR A 145 2.58 -5.49 9.43
C TYR A 145 3.15 -6.03 8.11
N GLY A 146 4.09 -6.97 8.17
CA GLY A 146 4.72 -7.58 7.00
C GLY A 146 3.74 -8.34 6.12
N LEU A 147 2.81 -9.08 6.73
CA LEU A 147 1.77 -9.82 5.99
C LEU A 147 0.79 -8.86 5.32
N SER A 148 0.27 -7.86 6.04
CA SER A 148 -0.64 -6.87 5.46
C SER A 148 0.03 -6.07 4.34
N TYR A 149 1.30 -5.67 4.53
CA TYR A 149 2.10 -5.00 3.51
C TYR A 149 2.29 -5.88 2.26
N ALA A 150 2.60 -7.17 2.46
CA ALA A 150 2.76 -8.13 1.39
C ALA A 150 1.45 -8.38 0.63
N CYS A 151 0.31 -8.47 1.33
CA CYS A 151 -1.01 -8.61 0.73
C CYS A 151 -1.40 -7.39 -0.10
N MET A 152 -1.20 -6.17 0.42
CA MET A 152 -1.45 -4.93 -0.33
C MET A 152 -0.59 -4.83 -1.59
N ALA A 153 0.72 -4.97 -1.45
CA ALA A 153 1.66 -4.91 -2.58
C ALA A 153 1.41 -6.05 -3.58
N GLY A 154 1.14 -7.27 -3.08
CA GLY A 154 0.82 -8.43 -3.91
C GLY A 154 -0.45 -8.22 -4.73
N THR A 155 -1.47 -7.59 -4.16
CA THR A 155 -2.72 -7.28 -4.86
C THR A 155 -2.48 -6.30 -6.01
N LEU A 156 -1.70 -5.23 -5.78
CA LEU A 156 -1.26 -4.33 -6.87
C LEU A 156 -0.40 -5.05 -7.91
N ALA A 157 0.51 -5.93 -7.49
CA ALA A 157 1.34 -6.70 -8.42
C ALA A 157 0.48 -7.55 -9.36
N MET A 158 -0.55 -8.20 -8.81
CA MET A 158 -1.53 -8.97 -9.58
C MET A 158 -2.40 -8.08 -10.47
N LEU A 159 -2.83 -6.91 -10.00
CA LEU A 159 -3.61 -5.94 -10.75
C LEU A 159 -2.86 -5.48 -12.02
N TYR A 160 -1.59 -5.09 -11.87
CA TYR A 160 -0.71 -4.72 -13.00
C TYR A 160 -0.38 -5.92 -13.92
N ARG A 161 -0.21 -7.12 -13.36
CA ARG A 161 0.05 -8.35 -14.14
C ARG A 161 -1.15 -8.75 -14.98
N HIS A 162 -2.34 -8.67 -14.40
CA HIS A 162 -3.62 -8.93 -15.06
C HIS A 162 -3.84 -7.94 -16.19
N GLY A 163 -3.69 -6.64 -15.90
CA GLY A 163 -3.79 -5.59 -16.91
C GLY A 163 -2.84 -5.79 -18.09
N ALA A 164 -1.57 -6.10 -17.82
CA ALA A 164 -0.57 -6.33 -18.86
C ALA A 164 -0.78 -7.61 -19.70
N ARG A 165 -1.68 -8.50 -19.30
CA ARG A 165 -2.01 -9.75 -20.01
C ARG A 165 -3.32 -9.66 -20.77
N THR A 166 -4.30 -8.98 -20.19
CA THR A 166 -5.68 -8.99 -20.66
C THR A 166 -5.99 -7.80 -21.55
N ALA A 167 -5.38 -6.63 -21.29
CA ALA A 167 -5.66 -5.42 -22.07
C ALA A 167 -4.91 -5.44 -23.40
N THR A 168 -5.60 -5.82 -24.48
CA THR A 168 -5.05 -5.96 -25.84
C THR A 168 -4.80 -4.62 -26.53
N TRP A 169 -5.44 -3.54 -26.06
CA TRP A 169 -5.31 -2.19 -26.61
C TRP A 169 -4.08 -1.43 -26.07
N LEU A 170 -3.31 -2.01 -25.15
CA LEU A 170 -2.15 -1.36 -24.59
C LEU A 170 -1.00 -1.35 -25.60
N ASP A 171 -0.40 -0.18 -25.79
CA ASP A 171 0.80 -0.06 -26.59
C ASP A 171 1.96 -0.86 -25.96
N ARG A 172 2.99 -1.17 -26.77
CA ARG A 172 4.21 -1.86 -26.30
C ARG A 172 4.84 -1.15 -25.10
N LYS A 173 4.82 0.19 -25.09
CA LYS A 173 5.36 1.02 -24.01
C LYS A 173 4.52 0.88 -22.73
N GLU A 174 3.19 0.91 -22.86
CA GLU A 174 2.26 0.80 -21.73
C GLU A 174 2.28 -0.61 -21.12
N THR A 175 2.27 -1.64 -21.96
CA THR A 175 2.45 -3.04 -21.54
C THR A 175 3.78 -3.24 -20.81
N GLY A 176 4.87 -2.63 -21.32
CA GLY A 176 6.18 -2.66 -20.68
C GLY A 176 6.19 -1.98 -19.31
N SER A 177 5.54 -0.82 -19.19
CA SER A 177 5.36 -0.07 -17.95
C SER A 177 4.55 -0.86 -16.92
N ALA A 178 3.41 -1.45 -17.32
CA ALA A 178 2.58 -2.28 -16.46
C ALA A 178 3.34 -3.51 -15.94
N ARG A 179 4.08 -4.21 -16.82
CA ARG A 179 4.91 -5.35 -16.40
C ARG A 179 6.02 -4.95 -15.44
N LEU A 180 6.69 -3.81 -15.66
CA LEU A 180 7.72 -3.32 -14.74
C LEU A 180 7.13 -3.02 -13.36
N ARG A 181 5.95 -2.38 -13.32
CA ARG A 181 5.28 -2.06 -12.05
C ARG A 181 4.83 -3.32 -11.32
N SER A 182 4.31 -4.31 -12.04
CA SER A 182 4.02 -5.63 -11.46
C SER A 182 5.25 -6.24 -10.79
N MET A 183 6.42 -6.18 -11.45
CA MET A 183 7.68 -6.67 -10.85
C MET A 183 8.10 -5.87 -9.61
N ILE A 184 7.99 -4.53 -9.66
CA ILE A 184 8.28 -3.66 -8.50
C ILE A 184 7.39 -4.04 -7.32
N PHE A 185 6.07 -4.15 -7.51
CA PHE A 185 5.16 -4.51 -6.44
C PHE A 185 5.35 -5.95 -5.94
N THR A 186 5.80 -6.86 -6.80
CA THR A 186 6.21 -8.21 -6.37
C THR A 186 7.43 -8.16 -5.46
N TYR A 187 8.43 -7.34 -5.79
CA TYR A 187 9.59 -7.12 -4.92
C TYR A 187 9.18 -6.50 -3.57
N VAL A 188 8.32 -5.48 -3.59
CA VAL A 188 7.77 -4.84 -2.39
C VAL A 188 7.03 -5.88 -1.51
N ALA A 189 6.23 -6.76 -2.12
CA ALA A 189 5.54 -7.82 -1.41
C ALA A 189 6.50 -8.84 -0.80
N ALA A 190 7.56 -9.21 -1.53
CA ALA A 190 8.59 -10.12 -1.06
C ALA A 190 9.36 -9.54 0.13
N VAL A 191 9.67 -8.24 0.14
CA VAL A 191 10.29 -7.55 1.28
C VAL A 191 9.39 -7.60 2.51
N GLY A 192 8.08 -7.36 2.37
CA GLY A 192 7.13 -7.47 3.47
C GLY A 192 7.03 -8.89 4.03
N LEU A 193 6.97 -9.90 3.15
CA LEU A 193 6.94 -11.29 3.57
C LEU A 193 8.26 -11.71 4.24
N PHE A 194 9.39 -11.25 3.72
CA PHE A 194 10.70 -11.51 4.31
C PHE A 194 10.82 -10.87 5.71
N SER A 195 10.30 -9.66 5.91
CA SER A 195 10.24 -9.04 7.24
C SER A 195 9.38 -9.87 8.22
N ALA A 196 8.21 -10.35 7.78
CA ALA A 196 7.36 -11.21 8.60
C ALA A 196 8.05 -12.53 8.97
N LEU A 197 8.73 -13.17 8.01
CA LEU A 197 9.49 -14.41 8.27
C LEU A 197 10.64 -14.17 9.24
N LEU A 198 11.38 -13.06 9.07
CA LEU A 198 12.44 -12.68 9.99
C LEU A 198 11.89 -12.44 11.41
N ALA A 199 10.73 -11.78 11.54
CA ALA A 199 10.10 -11.58 12.85
C ALA A 199 9.72 -12.90 13.56
N LEU A 200 9.45 -13.98 12.82
CA LEU A 200 9.17 -15.31 13.40
C LEU A 200 10.45 -16.07 13.81
N VAL A 201 11.57 -15.80 13.15
CA VAL A 201 12.82 -16.56 13.33
C VAL A 201 13.78 -15.86 14.29
N LEU A 202 13.80 -14.52 14.32
CA LEU A 202 14.77 -13.78 15.13
C LEU A 202 14.45 -13.80 16.63
N PRO A 203 15.50 -13.85 17.48
CA PRO A 203 15.35 -13.62 18.92
C PRO A 203 14.77 -12.24 19.21
N ALA A 204 14.00 -12.13 20.30
CA ALA A 204 13.29 -10.90 20.72
C ALA A 204 14.18 -9.64 20.79
N GLN A 205 15.46 -9.80 21.13
CA GLN A 205 16.43 -8.71 21.23
C GLN A 205 16.79 -8.10 19.86
N LEU A 206 16.58 -8.86 18.79
CA LEU A 206 16.94 -8.49 17.43
C LEU A 206 15.69 -8.28 16.55
N THR A 207 14.48 -8.45 17.08
CA THR A 207 13.23 -8.27 16.31
C THR A 207 13.08 -6.85 15.74
N GLY A 208 13.70 -5.84 16.36
CA GLY A 208 13.79 -4.49 15.78
C GLY A 208 14.48 -4.45 14.41
N LEU A 209 15.38 -5.39 14.10
CA LEU A 209 16.03 -5.52 12.79
C LEU A 209 15.04 -5.92 11.69
N SER A 210 13.90 -6.54 12.03
CA SER A 210 12.85 -6.83 11.06
C SER A 210 12.28 -5.56 10.42
N GLY A 211 12.30 -4.43 11.14
CA GLY A 211 11.98 -3.12 10.59
C GLY A 211 13.04 -2.60 9.62
N SER A 212 14.32 -2.91 9.85
CA SER A 212 15.42 -2.48 8.98
C SER A 212 15.37 -3.10 7.57
N VAL A 213 14.69 -4.25 7.44
CA VAL A 213 14.44 -4.91 6.14
C VAL A 213 13.72 -3.98 5.16
N TYR A 214 12.88 -3.08 5.66
CA TYR A 214 12.16 -2.12 4.82
C TYR A 214 13.07 -1.05 4.20
N PHE A 215 14.31 -0.84 4.69
CA PHE A 215 15.29 -0.01 3.99
C PHE A 215 15.65 -0.57 2.60
N LEU A 216 15.46 -1.87 2.35
CA LEU A 216 15.61 -2.48 1.03
C LEU A 216 14.61 -1.91 0.01
N LEU A 217 13.53 -1.24 0.44
CA LEU A 217 12.62 -0.53 -0.45
C LEU A 217 13.27 0.70 -1.10
N ALA A 218 14.31 1.28 -0.50
CA ALA A 218 15.09 2.35 -1.14
C ALA A 218 15.76 1.87 -2.45
N LEU A 219 15.96 0.55 -2.60
CA LEU A 219 16.53 -0.07 -3.80
C LEU A 219 15.53 -0.22 -4.95
N ILE A 220 14.26 0.18 -4.79
CA ILE A 220 13.25 0.15 -5.88
C ILE A 220 13.74 0.95 -7.10
N GLY A 221 14.36 2.11 -6.90
CA GLY A 221 14.89 2.95 -7.98
C GLY A 221 15.97 2.24 -8.82
N PRO A 222 17.05 1.75 -8.19
CA PRO A 222 18.06 0.92 -8.84
C PRO A 222 17.48 -0.31 -9.56
N VAL A 223 16.60 -1.08 -8.91
CA VAL A 223 15.95 -2.27 -9.50
C VAL A 223 15.14 -1.89 -10.75
N ALA A 224 14.37 -0.80 -10.70
CA ALA A 224 13.62 -0.30 -11.84
C ALA A 224 14.52 0.15 -12.99
N LYS A 225 15.67 0.78 -12.69
CA LYS A 225 16.66 1.22 -13.69
C LYS A 225 17.35 0.04 -14.36
N TYR A 226 17.77 -0.96 -13.57
CA TYR A 226 18.40 -2.18 -14.06
C TYR A 226 17.51 -2.93 -15.06
N HIS A 227 16.24 -3.14 -14.72
CA HIS A 227 15.29 -3.82 -15.61
C HIS A 227 14.96 -3.01 -16.89
N ARG A 228 14.97 -1.67 -16.83
CA ARG A 228 14.82 -0.82 -18.02
C ARG A 228 16.04 -0.91 -18.95
N SER A 229 17.25 -1.00 -18.40
CA SER A 229 18.50 -1.10 -19.17
C SER A 229 18.60 -2.45 -19.90
N HIS A 230 18.32 -3.56 -19.22
CA HIS A 230 18.37 -4.90 -19.85
C HIS A 230 17.31 -5.10 -20.94
N LYS A 231 16.12 -4.50 -20.82
CA LYS A 231 15.11 -4.57 -21.90
C LYS A 231 15.44 -3.71 -23.12
N LYS A 232 16.18 -2.61 -22.96
CA LYS A 232 16.69 -1.83 -24.09
C LYS A 232 17.81 -2.56 -24.84
N ALA A 233 18.62 -3.34 -24.14
CA ALA A 233 19.69 -4.16 -24.74
C ALA A 233 19.18 -5.41 -25.47
N ALA A 234 17.92 -5.83 -25.24
CA ALA A 234 17.32 -7.03 -25.82
C ALA A 234 16.41 -6.74 -27.05
N LEU A 235 16.37 -5.50 -27.54
CA LEU A 235 15.69 -5.14 -28.79
C LEU A 235 16.74 -5.02 -29.91
N PRO A 236 16.59 -5.73 -31.04
CA PRO A 236 17.45 -5.50 -32.20
C PRO A 236 17.25 -4.06 -32.74
N PRO A 237 18.27 -3.50 -33.41
CA PRO A 237 18.25 -2.13 -33.95
C PRO A 237 17.09 -1.88 -34.93
#